data_AF-A0A2T0RQV7-F1
#
_entry.id   AF-A0A2T0RQV7-F1
#
_cell.length_a   1.000
_cell.length_b   1.000
_cell.length_c   1.000
_cell.angle_alpha   90.00
_cell.angle_beta   90.00
_cell.angle_gamma   90.00
#
_symmetry.space_group_name_H-M   'P 1'
#
loop_
_entity.id
_entity.type
_entity.pdbx_description
1 polymer ?
#
loop_
_entity_poly.entity_id
_entity_poly.type
_entity_poly.pdbx_seq_one_letter_code
_entity_poly.pdbx_strand_id
1 'polypeptide(L)' 'MTTNTLLIITGYGSVSPKAWKRGFLNISEAEARRRFLTSHPSARDVSLQAVHFGDELTISSTSLIASASGLVL' A
#
# COMPACT_ATOMS: atom_id res chain seq x y z
N MET A 1 -3.49 -5.99 -26.39
CA MET A 1 -4.05 -5.98 -25.03
C MET A 1 -3.32 -4.92 -24.24
N THR A 2 -4.05 -4.03 -23.57
CA THR A 2 -3.44 -2.93 -22.82
C THR A 2 -2.94 -3.47 -21.48
N THR A 3 -1.63 -3.44 -21.25
CA THR A 3 -1.07 -3.82 -19.94
C THR A 3 -1.26 -2.65 -18.97
N ASN A 4 -2.12 -2.86 -17.98
CA ASN A 4 -2.31 -1.93 -16.88
C ASN A 4 -1.26 -2.17 -15.80
N THR A 5 -0.87 -1.12 -15.10
CA THR A 5 0.09 -1.21 -13.99
C THR A 5 -0.50 -0.56 -12.75
N LEU A 6 -0.68 -1.36 -11.70
CA LEU A 6 -1.02 -0.88 -10.37
C LEU A 6 0.27 -0.77 -9.53
N LEU A 7 0.55 0.44 -9.05
CA LEU A 7 1.64 0.71 -8.12
C LEU A 7 1.09 0.79 -6.70
N ILE A 8 1.49 -0.13 -5.84
CA ILE A 8 1.11 -0.16 -4.43
C ILE A 8 2.28 0.39 -3.62
N ILE A 9 2.05 1.50 -2.94
CA ILE A 9 3.02 2.11 -2.03
C ILE A 9 2.63 1.81 -0.60
N THR A 10 3.55 1.23 0.16
CA THR A 10 3.42 1.04 1.61
C THR A 10 4.47 1.89 2.29
N GLY A 11 4.05 2.75 3.22
CA GLY A 11 4.92 3.61 4.01
C GLY A 11 4.71 3.41 5.50
N TYR A 12 5.78 3.51 6.27
CA TYR A 12 5.73 3.54 7.74
C TYR A 12 6.12 4.92 8.26
N GLY A 13 5.42 5.36 9.30
CA GLY A 13 5.78 6.55 10.06
C GLY A 13 6.69 6.18 11.23
N SER A 14 7.58 7.08 11.62
CA SER A 14 8.51 6.83 12.73
C SER A 14 7.85 6.59 14.09
N VAL A 15 6.59 6.99 14.26
CA VAL A 15 5.88 6.99 15.56
C VAL A 15 4.68 6.05 15.57
N SER A 16 4.24 5.55 14.40
CA SER A 16 3.05 4.72 14.29
C SER A 16 3.40 3.35 13.72
N PRO A 17 3.05 2.25 14.40
CA PRO A 17 3.22 0.90 13.86
C PRO A 17 2.25 0.61 12.70
N LYS A 18 1.28 1.49 12.45
CA LYS A 18 0.31 1.32 11.38
C LYS A 18 0.90 1.74 10.04
N ALA A 19 1.02 0.78 9.14
CA ALA A 19 1.40 1.02 7.76
C ALA A 19 0.35 1.86 7.02
N TRP A 20 0.80 2.88 6.28
CA TRP A 20 0.00 3.58 5.29
C TRP A 20 0.15 2.87 3.95
N LYS A 21 -0.96 2.44 3.36
CA LYS A 21 -0.98 1.78 2.06
C LYS A 21 -1.81 2.58 1.07
N ARG A 22 -1.30 2.78 -0.14
CA ARG A 22 -2.04 3.44 -1.22
C ARG A 22 -1.69 2.86 -2.58
N GLY A 23 -2.71 2.60 -3.40
CA GLY A 23 -2.57 2.15 -4.78
C GLY A 23 -2.71 3.29 -5.77
N PHE A 24 -1.94 3.25 -6.85
CA PHE A 24 -2.02 4.17 -7.98
C PHE A 24 -2.05 3.40 -9.29
N LEU A 25 -3.02 3.69 -10.15
CA LEU A 25 -3.22 2.98 -11.41
C LEU A 25 -2.68 3.81 -12.58
N ASN A 26 -1.90 3.18 -13.46
CA ASN A 26 -1.43 3.72 -14.74
C ASN A 26 -0.73 5.09 -14.64
N ILE A 27 0.08 5.27 -13.59
CA ILE A 27 0.97 6.43 -13.44
C ILE A 27 2.42 5.96 -13.23
N SER A 28 3.38 6.88 -13.42
CA SER A 28 4.79 6.60 -13.16
C SER A 28 5.08 6.44 -11.66
N GLU A 29 6.13 5.68 -11.34
CA GLU A 29 6.57 5.49 -9.96
C GLU A 29 6.95 6.81 -9.27
N ALA A 30 7.60 7.72 -10.00
CA ALA A 30 7.98 9.03 -9.48
C ALA A 30 6.74 9.84 -9.07
N GLU A 31 5.70 9.84 -9.89
CA GLU A 31 4.46 10.56 -9.61
C GLU A 31 3.66 9.90 -8.48
N ALA A 32 3.60 8.57 -8.45
CA ALA A 32 2.98 7.81 -7.36
C ALA A 32 3.66 8.11 -6.02
N ARG A 33 5.00 8.09 -5.99
CA ARG A 33 5.80 8.38 -4.79
C ARG A 33 5.62 9.83 -4.34
N ARG A 34 5.64 10.78 -5.26
CA ARG A 34 5.42 12.21 -4.95
C ARG A 34 4.05 12.40 -4.29
N ARG A 35 2.98 11.88 -4.89
CA ARG A 35 1.62 11.95 -4.34
C ARG A 35 1.51 11.28 -2.98
N PHE A 36 2.15 10.12 -2.81
CA PHE A 36 2.16 9.40 -1.55
C PHE A 36 2.80 10.24 -0.43
N LEU A 37 4.01 10.76 -0.67
CA LEU A 37 4.74 11.59 0.28
C LEU A 37 4.05 12.94 0.55
N THR A 38 3.38 13.54 -0.43
CA THR A 38 2.55 14.73 -0.19
C THR A 38 1.40 14.43 0.77
N SER A 39 0.75 13.27 0.63
CA SER A 39 -0.32 12.86 1.55
C SER A 39 0.17 12.35 2.91
N HIS A 40 1.40 11.83 2.98
CA HIS A 40 2.00 11.26 4.19
C HIS A 40 3.44 11.78 4.34
N PRO A 41 3.62 13.06 4.72
CA PRO A 41 4.95 13.68 4.79
C PRO A 41 5.84 13.02 5.85
N SER A 42 5.25 12.38 6.86
CA SER A 42 5.97 11.66 7.91
C SER A 42 6.37 10.23 7.54
N ALA A 43 6.11 9.78 6.30
CA ALA A 43 6.52 8.45 5.83
C ALA A 43 8.03 8.41 5.58
N ARG A 44 8.73 7.49 6.26
CA ARG A 44 10.18 7.31 6.09
C ARG A 44 10.51 6.04 5.32
N ASP A 45 10.00 4.91 5.78
CA ASP A 45 10.23 3.62 5.15
C ASP A 45 9.16 3.34 4.12
N VAL A 46 9.41 3.79 2.88
CA VAL A 46 8.49 3.66 1.76
C VAL A 46 8.95 2.53 0.84
N SER A 47 8.13 1.49 0.73
CA SER A 47 8.28 0.41 -0.25
C SER A 47 7.24 0.54 -1.37
N LEU A 48 7.64 0.22 -2.60
CA LEU A 48 6.78 0.25 -3.78
C LEU A 48 6.74 -1.13 -4.42
N GLN A 49 5.55 -1.57 -4.81
CA GLN A 49 5.32 -2.81 -5.54
C GLN A 49 4.53 -2.51 -6.81
N ALA A 50 5.06 -2.91 -7.97
CA ALA A 50 4.37 -2.83 -9.25
C ALA A 50 3.66 -4.16 -9.55
N VAL A 51 2.39 -4.08 -9.92
CA VAL A 51 1.56 -5.21 -10.32
C VAL A 51 1.06 -4.94 -11.74
N HIS A 52 1.49 -5.77 -12.68
CA HIS A 52 1.05 -5.71 -14.07
C HIS A 52 -0.13 -6.66 -14.30
N PHE A 53 -1.16 -6.18 -14.98
CA PHE A 53 -2.34 -6.98 -15.31
C PHE A 53 -2.92 -6.58 -16.66
N GLY A 54 -3.63 -7.51 -17.31
CA GLY A 54 -4.28 -7.28 -18.59
C GLY A 54 -5.64 -6.61 -18.40
N ASP A 55 -6.67 -7.43 -18.22
CA ASP A 55 -8.07 -6.97 -18.22
C ASP A 55 -8.63 -6.75 -16.81
N GLU A 56 -8.39 -7.66 -15.87
CA GLU A 56 -8.95 -7.59 -14.52
C GLU A 56 -7.91 -7.94 -13.44
N LEU A 57 -7.93 -7.19 -12.34
CA LEU A 57 -7.15 -7.45 -11.14
C LEU A 57 -8.06 -7.34 -9.91
N THR A 58 -8.24 -8.46 -9.22
CA THR A 58 -9.04 -8.52 -7.99
C THR A 58 -8.13 -8.68 -6.78
N ILE A 59 -8.20 -7.73 -5.84
CA ILE A 59 -7.44 -7.75 -4.58
C ILE A 59 -8.42 -8.10 -3.45
N SER A 60 -8.36 -9.32 -2.95
CA SER A 60 -9.12 -9.76 -1.78
C SER A 60 -8.33 -9.53 -0.49
N SER A 61 -8.92 -8.87 0.50
CA SER A 61 -8.35 -8.79 1.85
C SER A 61 -8.74 -10.01 2.68
N THR A 62 -7.84 -10.97 2.85
CA THR A 62 -7.96 -11.99 3.90
C THR A 62 -7.51 -11.39 5.22
N SER A 63 -8.35 -10.57 5.85
CA SER A 63 -8.05 -10.03 7.18
C SER A 63 -8.23 -11.14 8.21
N LEU A 64 -7.14 -11.78 8.64
CA LEU A 64 -7.11 -12.45 9.94
C LEU A 64 -7.11 -11.35 11.00
N ILE A 65 -8.29 -10.97 11.49
CA ILE A 65 -8.40 -10.13 12.68
C ILE A 65 -7.94 -11.01 13.85
N ALA A 66 -6.65 -10.95 14.19
CA ALA A 66 -6.17 -11.46 15.46
C ALA A 66 -6.73 -10.53 16.55
N SER A 67 -7.97 -10.79 16.98
CA SER A 67 -8.52 -10.23 18.19
C SER A 67 -7.74 -10.85 19.35
N ALA A 68 -6.64 -10.21 19.75
CA ALA A 68 -6.00 -10.47 21.04
C ALA A 68 -6.89 -9.88 22.14
N SER A 69 -8.05 -10.52 22.36
CA SER A 69 -8.79 -10.38 23.60
C SER A 69 -8.07 -11.25 24.62
N GLY A 70 -7.51 -10.62 25.65
CA GLY A 70 -6.66 -11.24 26.64
C GLY A 70 -7.27 -12.48 27.26
N LEU A 71 -6.46 -13.54 27.31
CA LEU A 71 -6.65 -14.63 28.25
C LEU A 71 -5.75 -14.33 29.44
N VAL A 72 -6.35 -13.84 30.52
CA VAL A 72 -5.74 -13.83 31.85
C VAL A 72 -5.84 -15.28 32.36
N LEU A 73 -4.68 -15.90 32.58
CA LEU A 73 -4.55 -17.11 33.40
C LEU A 73 -4.36 -16.70 34.87
#